data_AF-A0A8T4PK90-F1
#
_entry.id   AF-A0A8T4PK90-F1
#
_cell.length_a   1.000
_cell.length_b   1.000
_cell.length_c   1.000
_cell.angle_alpha   90.00
_cell.angle_beta   90.00
_cell.angle_gamma   90.00
#
_symmetry.space_group_name_H-M   'P 1'
#
loop_
_entity.id
_entity.type
_entity.pdbx_description
1 polymer ?
#
loop_
_entity_poly.entity_id
_entity_poly.type
_entity_poly.pdbx_seq_one_letter_code
_entity_poly.pdbx_strand_id
1 'polypeptide(L)' 'MEVGGKSLESLKHEDRIRKCSDCGSRNIGYENGELYCKKCGLVLD' A
#
# COMPACT_ATOMS: atom_id res chain seq x y z
N MET A 1 18.18 -32.69 -2.63
CA MET A 1 17.17 -31.86 -3.30
C MET A 1 16.60 -30.92 -2.25
N GLU A 2 17.18 -29.73 -2.12
CA GLU A 2 16.70 -28.69 -1.20
C GLU A 2 15.85 -27.72 -2.01
N VAL A 3 14.54 -27.90 -1.91
CA VAL A 3 13.54 -27.08 -2.57
C VAL A 3 13.31 -25.80 -1.78
N GLY A 4 13.39 -24.64 -2.46
CA GLY A 4 12.45 -23.56 -2.18
C GLY A 4 12.91 -22.39 -1.30
N GLY A 5 14.17 -21.96 -1.36
CA GLY A 5 14.61 -20.68 -0.77
C GLY A 5 14.16 -19.41 -1.53
N LYS A 6 13.04 -19.45 -2.26
CA LYS A 6 12.52 -18.32 -3.07
C LYS A 6 11.08 -18.01 -2.69
N SER A 7 10.80 -17.37 -1.56
CA SER A 7 9.42 -16.90 -1.28
C SER A 7 9.25 -15.82 -0.21
N LEU A 8 10.31 -15.21 0.33
CA LEU A 8 10.15 -14.10 1.30
C LEU A 8 10.30 -12.70 0.71
N GLU A 9 11.01 -12.57 -0.42
CA GLU A 9 11.23 -11.24 -1.03
C GLU A 9 10.06 -10.77 -1.90
N SER A 10 9.27 -11.68 -2.48
CA SER A 10 8.13 -11.32 -3.32
C SER A 10 6.95 -10.73 -2.52
N LEU A 11 6.78 -11.13 -1.25
CA LEU A 11 5.64 -10.68 -0.43
C LEU A 11 5.75 -9.22 0.04
N LYS A 12 6.96 -8.65 0.06
CA LYS A 12 7.19 -7.27 0.53
C LYS A 12 6.96 -6.21 -0.54
N HIS A 13 6.92 -6.59 -1.82
CA HIS A 13 6.79 -5.62 -2.91
C HIS A 13 5.34 -5.14 -3.10
N GLU A 14 4.35 -5.96 -2.74
CA GLU A 14 2.94 -5.60 -2.87
C GLU A 14 2.43 -4.67 -1.74
N ASP A 15 3.13 -4.58 -0.59
CA ASP A 15 2.76 -3.68 0.52
C ASP A 15 3.17 -2.21 0.28
N ARG A 16 3.82 -1.90 -0.85
CA ARG A 16 4.43 -0.58 -1.09
C ARG A 16 3.46 0.53 -1.47
N ILE A 17 2.20 0.24 -1.81
CA ILE A 17 1.31 1.24 -2.45
C ILE A 17 0.00 1.44 -1.69
N ARG A 18 0.02 1.49 -0.35
CA ARG A 18 -1.18 1.87 0.45
C ARG A 18 -0.86 2.70 1.68
N LYS A 19 0.22 3.49 1.65
CA LYS A 19 0.46 4.50 2.70
C LYS A 19 0.28 5.88 2.12
N CYS A 20 -0.46 6.71 2.84
CA CYS A 20 -0.53 8.12 2.57
C CYS A 20 0.86 8.74 2.76
N SER A 21 1.38 9.41 1.73
CA SER A 21 2.69 10.05 1.77
C SER A 21 2.77 11.19 2.78
N ASP A 22 1.64 11.87 3.02
CA ASP A 22 1.57 13.01 3.95
C ASP A 22 1.51 12.56 5.42
N CYS A 23 0.45 11.84 5.81
CA CYS A 23 0.24 11.46 7.21
C CYS A 23 0.71 10.05 7.59
N GLY A 24 1.31 9.30 6.66
CA GLY A 24 1.82 7.93 6.86
C GLY A 24 0.73 6.86 7.09
N SER A 25 -0.54 7.25 6.99
CA SER A 25 -1.70 6.41 7.27
C SER A 25 -1.84 5.32 6.22
N ARG A 26 -2.14 4.09 6.66
CA ARG A 26 -2.52 2.98 5.77
C ARG A 26 -4.00 2.96 5.41
N ASN A 27 -4.76 3.92 5.95
CA ASN A 27 -6.20 3.99 5.79
C ASN A 27 -6.56 4.84 4.56
N ILE A 28 -6.55 4.19 3.40
CA ILE A 28 -6.86 4.79 2.10
C ILE A 28 -8.31 4.45 1.73
N GLY A 29 -9.08 5.46 1.37
CA GLY A 29 -10.41 5.39 0.79
C GLY A 29 -10.35 5.54 -0.71
N TYR A 30 -11.41 5.09 -1.37
CA TYR A 30 -11.60 5.24 -2.80
C TYR A 30 -13.01 5.77 -3.01
N GLU A 31 -13.12 6.93 -3.66
CA GLU A 31 -14.40 7.60 -3.89
C GLU A 31 -14.35 8.30 -5.25
N ASN A 32 -15.41 8.15 -6.05
CA ASN A 32 -15.53 8.73 -7.39
C ASN A 32 -14.41 8.41 -8.40
N GLY A 33 -13.60 7.37 -8.17
CA GLY A 33 -12.49 7.04 -9.06
C GLY A 33 -11.11 7.35 -8.49
N GLU A 34 -11.06 8.11 -7.40
CA GLU A 34 -9.84 8.67 -6.83
C GLU A 34 -9.50 7.99 -5.50
N LEU A 35 -8.20 7.74 -5.27
CA LEU A 35 -7.69 7.29 -3.98
C LEU A 35 -7.49 8.50 -3.08
N TYR A 36 -7.92 8.42 -1.83
CA TYR A 36 -7.68 9.48 -0.84
C TYR A 36 -7.39 8.89 0.52
N CYS A 37 -6.63 9.57 1.36
CA CYS A 37 -6.38 9.12 2.71
C CYS A 37 -7.55 9.48 3.62
N LYS A 38 -8.23 8.50 4.22
CA LYS A 38 -9.36 8.75 5.15
C LYS A 38 -8.95 9.45 6.44
N LYS A 39 -7.65 9.45 6.77
CA LYS A 39 -7.13 10.06 8.00
C LYS A 39 -6.86 11.56 7.87
N CYS A 40 -6.22 11.98 6.78
CA CYS A 40 -5.81 13.37 6.54
C CYS A 40 -6.57 14.02 5.36
N GLY A 41 -7.38 13.27 4.62
CA GLY A 41 -8.16 13.76 3.47
C GLY A 41 -7.35 13.94 2.19
N LEU A 42 -6.04 13.65 2.21
CA LEU A 42 -5.15 13.85 1.06
C LEU A 42 -5.51 12.92 -0.09
N VAL A 43 -5.79 13.44 -1.28
CA VAL A 43 -5.93 12.66 -2.51
C VAL A 43 -4.56 12.09 -2.90
N LEU A 44 -4.52 10.80 -3.21
CA LEU A 44 -3.32 9.98 -3.44
C LEU A 44 -3.20 9.49 -4.89
N ASP A 45 -3.90 10.15 -5.83
CA ASP A 45 -3.88 9.88 -7.29
C ASP A 45 -2.49 9.44 -7.81
#